data_AF-A0A7C0VFU0-F1
#
_entry.id   AF-A0A7C0VFU0-F1
#
_cell.length_a   1.000
_cell.length_b   1.000
_cell.length_c   1.000
_cell.angle_alpha   90.00
_cell.angle_beta   90.00
_cell.angle_gamma   90.00
#
_symmetry.space_group_name_H-M   'P 1'
#
loop_
_entity.id
_entity.type
_entity.pdbx_description
1 polymer ?
#
loop_
_entity_poly.entity_id
_entity_poly.type
_entity_poly.pdbx_seq_one_letter_code
_entity_poly.pdbx_strand_id
1 'polypeptide(L)'
;MIGDLRPIHEKGIIGRGTWYDKAARELVERERKLGRSLELLRTESGLGASGYPHIGSLADALRNYAITLALQVQGYESEYIAFADDKDGLRKVPEGMPEELENYLGFSVAQIPDIFGECHRSFGEHMSSLLKEALDLNGVKYTPMSAYETYRDGLLDEEIITILENHEKVGRIIES
;
A
#
# COMPACT_ATOMS: atom_id res chain seq x y z
N MET A 1 8.01 21.59 -1.14
CA MET A 1 6.81 22.17 -1.78
C MET A 1 6.68 21.57 -3.16
N ILE A 2 5.75 20.64 -3.35
CA ILE A 2 5.40 20.14 -4.69
C ILE A 2 4.77 21.33 -5.42
N GLY A 3 5.36 21.71 -6.56
CA GLY A 3 4.92 22.86 -7.35
C GLY A 3 3.47 22.74 -7.80
N ASP A 4 2.90 23.88 -8.19
CA ASP A 4 1.51 24.01 -8.63
C ASP A 4 1.13 22.95 -9.69
N LEU A 5 0.25 22.00 -9.30
CA LEU A 5 -0.16 20.82 -10.08
C LEU A 5 -1.18 21.14 -11.19
N ARG A 6 -1.19 22.35 -11.76
CA ARG A 6 -2.10 22.75 -12.84
C ARG A 6 -2.02 21.88 -14.11
N PRO A 7 -3.13 21.37 -14.67
CA PRO A 7 -3.11 20.58 -15.91
C PRO A 7 -2.61 21.40 -17.12
N ILE A 8 -2.13 20.69 -18.15
CA ILE A 8 -1.77 21.27 -19.45
C ILE A 8 -3.04 21.34 -20.31
N HIS A 9 -3.39 22.53 -20.77
CA HIS A 9 -4.55 22.76 -21.64
C HIS A 9 -4.15 22.74 -23.12
N GLU A 10 -3.69 21.59 -23.60
CA GLU A 10 -3.36 21.36 -25.02
C GLU A 10 -4.22 20.23 -25.59
N LYS A 11 -4.65 20.38 -26.85
CA LYS A 11 -5.59 19.45 -27.48
C LYS A 11 -4.97 18.06 -27.63
N GLY A 12 -5.56 17.07 -26.96
CA GLY A 12 -5.10 15.67 -26.99
C GLY A 12 -4.16 15.29 -25.83
N ILE A 13 -3.75 16.24 -24.98
CA ILE A 13 -2.99 15.97 -23.76
C ILE A 13 -3.96 15.86 -22.58
N ILE A 14 -3.80 14.82 -21.76
CA ILE A 14 -4.58 14.59 -20.54
C ILE A 14 -3.71 14.94 -19.35
N GLY A 15 -4.22 15.76 -18.43
CA GLY A 15 -3.49 16.17 -17.24
C GLY A 15 -2.13 16.78 -17.58
N ARG A 16 -1.03 16.10 -17.24
CA ARG A 16 0.35 16.53 -17.54
C ARG A 16 0.98 15.81 -18.74
N GLY A 17 0.27 14.93 -19.43
CA GLY A 17 0.78 14.18 -20.58
C GLY A 17 1.68 13.01 -20.22
N THR A 18 1.60 12.52 -18.98
CA THR A 18 2.35 11.36 -18.49
C THR A 18 1.54 10.07 -18.62
N TRP A 19 2.20 8.93 -18.44
CA TRP A 19 1.51 7.65 -18.37
C TRP A 19 0.64 7.53 -17.10
N TYR A 20 0.94 8.26 -16.02
CA TYR A 20 0.11 8.34 -14.82
C TYR A 20 -1.26 8.98 -15.12
N ASP A 21 -1.28 10.02 -15.96
CA ASP A 21 -2.53 10.68 -16.39
C ASP A 21 -3.42 9.70 -17.16
N LYS A 22 -2.81 8.89 -18.04
CA LYS A 22 -3.51 7.84 -18.76
C LYS A 22 -4.06 6.77 -17.80
N ALA A 23 -3.25 6.28 -16.86
CA ALA A 23 -3.67 5.28 -15.88
C ALA A 23 -4.83 5.79 -15.00
N ALA A 24 -4.75 7.03 -14.53
CA ALA A 24 -5.81 7.69 -13.77
C ALA A 24 -7.11 7.80 -14.57
N ARG A 25 -7.04 8.16 -15.86
CA ARG A 25 -8.21 8.18 -16.74
C ARG A 25 -8.83 6.78 -16.91
N GLU A 26 -8.01 5.77 -17.17
CA GLU A 26 -8.47 4.38 -17.33
C GLU A 26 -9.12 3.83 -16.06
N LEU A 27 -8.58 4.18 -14.88
CA LEU A 27 -9.19 3.90 -13.58
C LEU A 27 -10.59 4.51 -13.49
N VAL A 28 -10.73 5.80 -13.77
CA VAL A 28 -12.03 6.50 -13.74
C VAL A 28 -13.03 5.87 -14.72
N GLU A 29 -12.60 5.58 -15.96
CA GLU A 29 -13.45 4.93 -16.97
C GLU A 29 -13.91 3.55 -16.52
N ARG A 30 -13.05 2.78 -15.87
CA ARG A 30 -13.39 1.48 -15.26
C ARG A 30 -14.42 1.65 -14.15
N GLU A 31 -14.20 2.54 -13.20
CA GLU A 31 -15.12 2.74 -12.07
C GLU A 31 -16.52 3.19 -12.55
N ARG A 32 -16.58 4.04 -13.59
CA ARG A 32 -17.85 4.39 -14.27
C ARG A 32 -18.55 3.18 -14.87
N LYS A 33 -17.81 2.29 -15.57
CA LYS A 33 -18.38 1.06 -16.16
C LYS A 33 -18.90 0.09 -15.10
N LEU A 34 -18.25 0.06 -13.93
CA LEU A 34 -18.67 -0.76 -12.79
C LEU A 34 -19.82 -0.13 -11.98
N GLY A 35 -20.21 1.11 -12.28
CA GLY A 35 -21.24 1.84 -11.53
C GLY A 35 -20.83 2.20 -10.10
N ARG A 36 -19.52 2.28 -9.82
CA ARG A 36 -18.98 2.61 -8.50
C ARG A 36 -18.85 4.12 -8.30
N SER A 37 -18.85 4.55 -7.04
CA SER A 37 -18.71 5.97 -6.68
C SER A 37 -17.34 6.52 -7.12
N LEU A 38 -17.34 7.78 -7.54
CA LEU A 38 -16.13 8.56 -7.83
C LEU A 38 -15.92 9.68 -6.80
N GLU A 39 -16.65 9.66 -5.69
CA GLU A 39 -16.57 10.69 -4.64
C GLU A 39 -15.20 10.71 -3.97
N LEU A 40 -14.56 9.55 -3.82
CA LEU A 40 -13.21 9.41 -3.31
C LEU A 40 -12.54 8.20 -3.94
N LEU A 41 -11.45 8.44 -4.68
CA LEU A 41 -10.67 7.38 -5.32
C LEU A 41 -9.43 7.08 -4.51
N ARG A 42 -9.22 5.80 -4.19
CA ARG A 42 -8.06 5.34 -3.41
C ARG A 42 -7.07 4.64 -4.32
N THR A 43 -5.80 5.02 -4.23
CA THR A 43 -4.71 4.17 -4.67
C THR A 43 -4.04 3.56 -3.45
N GLU A 44 -3.38 2.43 -3.63
CA GLU A 44 -2.79 1.69 -2.52
C GLU A 44 -1.47 1.05 -2.95
N SER A 45 -0.53 0.97 -2.02
CA SER A 45 0.64 0.09 -2.14
C SER A 45 0.91 -0.61 -0.82
N GLY A 46 1.51 -1.80 -0.90
CA GLY A 46 2.02 -2.51 0.26
C GLY A 46 3.29 -1.88 0.83
N LEU A 47 3.41 -1.88 2.16
CA LEU A 47 4.66 -1.63 2.89
C LEU A 47 5.17 -2.96 3.44
N GLY A 48 6.27 -3.44 2.87
CA GLY A 48 6.95 -4.63 3.38
C GLY A 48 7.43 -4.38 4.82
N ALA A 49 7.07 -5.29 5.73
CA ALA A 49 7.39 -5.19 7.15
C ALA A 49 8.35 -6.30 7.63
N SER A 50 8.82 -7.17 6.74
CA SER A 50 9.63 -8.35 7.09
C SER A 50 11.13 -8.21 6.81
N GLY A 51 11.59 -7.05 6.34
CA GLY A 51 13.00 -6.79 6.07
C GLY A 51 13.25 -5.36 5.59
N TYR A 52 14.52 -5.04 5.30
CA TYR A 52 14.90 -3.70 4.87
C TYR A 52 14.19 -3.31 3.57
N PRO A 53 13.53 -2.13 3.54
CA PRO A 53 12.98 -1.63 2.30
C PRO A 53 14.11 -1.30 1.32
N HIS A 54 13.85 -1.49 0.04
CA HIS A 54 14.80 -1.18 -1.03
C HIS A 54 14.20 -0.18 -2.01
N ILE A 55 15.01 0.31 -2.96
CA ILE A 55 14.57 1.31 -3.94
C ILE A 55 13.33 0.87 -4.74
N GLY A 56 13.16 -0.44 -4.98
CA GLY A 56 11.93 -0.98 -5.57
C GLY A 56 10.66 -0.73 -4.74
N SER A 57 10.71 -0.85 -3.41
CA SER A 57 9.57 -0.58 -2.52
C SER A 57 9.20 0.90 -2.55
N LEU A 58 10.20 1.77 -2.51
CA LEU A 58 10.00 3.22 -2.65
C LEU A 58 9.42 3.57 -4.02
N ALA A 59 9.96 3.00 -5.09
CA ALA A 59 9.46 3.23 -6.44
C ALA A 59 8.00 2.76 -6.61
N ASP A 60 7.60 1.68 -5.95
CA ASP A 60 6.22 1.21 -5.98
C ASP A 60 5.25 2.18 -5.30
N ALA A 61 5.60 2.62 -4.08
CA ALA A 61 4.85 3.63 -3.34
C ALA A 61 4.73 4.95 -4.12
N LEU A 62 5.85 5.44 -4.68
CA LEU A 62 5.86 6.68 -5.47
C LEU A 62 5.02 6.60 -6.74
N ARG A 63 4.95 5.43 -7.40
CA ARG A 63 4.08 5.25 -8.58
C ARG A 63 2.61 5.32 -8.21
N ASN A 64 2.21 4.68 -7.10
CA ASN A 64 0.83 4.75 -6.63
C ASN A 64 0.44 6.17 -6.23
N TYR A 65 1.33 6.88 -5.54
CA TYR A 65 1.15 8.28 -5.20
C TYR A 65 1.06 9.19 -6.45
N ALA A 66 1.87 8.93 -7.48
CA ALA A 66 1.81 9.68 -8.73
C ALA A 66 0.45 9.52 -9.44
N ILE A 67 -0.17 8.34 -9.37
CA ILE A 67 -1.53 8.13 -9.87
C ILE A 67 -2.56 8.90 -9.02
N THR A 68 -2.41 8.95 -7.70
CA THR A 68 -3.24 9.79 -6.81
C THR A 68 -3.21 11.24 -7.25
N LEU A 69 -2.00 11.78 -7.45
CA LEU A 69 -1.82 13.15 -7.93
C LEU A 69 -2.43 13.35 -9.33
N ALA A 70 -2.28 12.38 -10.24
CA ALA A 70 -2.86 12.45 -11.58
C ALA A 70 -4.39 12.48 -11.55
N LEU A 71 -5.03 11.79 -10.60
CA LEU A 71 -6.48 11.89 -10.35
C LEU A 71 -6.86 13.30 -9.88
N GLN A 72 -6.09 13.89 -8.97
CA GLN A 72 -6.30 15.27 -8.49
C GLN A 72 -6.15 16.31 -9.60
N VAL A 73 -5.13 16.16 -10.45
CA VAL A 73 -4.92 17.00 -11.65
C VAL A 73 -6.13 16.95 -12.59
N GLN A 74 -6.81 15.81 -12.66
CA GLN A 74 -8.01 15.60 -13.46
C GLN A 74 -9.31 16.03 -12.74
N GLY A 75 -9.21 16.57 -11.52
CA GLY A 75 -10.33 17.11 -10.75
C GLY A 75 -11.09 16.08 -9.91
N TYR A 76 -10.49 14.92 -9.63
CA TYR A 76 -11.07 13.93 -8.72
C TYR A 76 -10.46 14.05 -7.32
N GLU A 77 -11.30 13.91 -6.30
CA GLU A 77 -10.84 13.70 -4.93
C GLU A 77 -10.20 12.30 -4.83
N SER A 78 -8.98 12.25 -4.29
CA SER A 78 -8.24 11.01 -4.16
C SER A 78 -7.28 11.02 -2.99
N GLU A 79 -7.07 9.84 -2.42
CA GLU A 79 -6.10 9.59 -1.36
C GLU A 79 -5.21 8.38 -1.69
N TYR A 80 -4.04 8.34 -1.07
CA TYR A 80 -3.08 7.25 -1.20
C TYR A 80 -2.98 6.51 0.13
N ILE A 81 -3.21 5.20 0.11
CA ILE A 81 -3.08 4.33 1.27
C ILE A 81 -1.74 3.59 1.20
N ALA A 82 -0.98 3.66 2.30
CA ALA A 82 0.23 2.88 2.48
C ALA A 82 -0.08 1.77 3.49
N PHE A 83 -0.41 0.58 2.99
CA PHE A 83 -0.89 -0.55 3.78
C PHE A 83 0.27 -1.47 4.15
N ALA A 84 0.58 -1.60 5.44
CA ALA A 84 1.64 -2.47 5.92
C ALA A 84 1.14 -3.89 6.14
N ASP A 85 1.74 -4.87 5.46
CA ASP A 85 1.44 -6.30 5.62
C ASP A 85 2.11 -6.88 6.88
N ASP A 86 2.03 -6.15 8.00
CA ASP A 86 2.72 -6.46 9.24
C ASP A 86 2.08 -7.62 10.04
N LYS A 87 0.92 -8.12 9.59
CA LYS A 87 0.32 -9.35 10.10
C LYS A 87 0.99 -10.61 9.54
N ASP A 88 1.70 -10.52 8.41
CA ASP A 88 2.32 -11.67 7.79
C ASP A 88 3.37 -12.31 8.71
N GLY A 89 3.39 -13.64 8.70
CA GLY A 89 4.37 -14.42 9.44
C GLY A 89 5.78 -14.25 8.87
N LEU A 90 6.80 -14.12 9.72
CA LEU A 90 8.19 -14.13 9.29
C LEU A 90 8.53 -15.50 8.67
N ARG A 91 8.60 -15.58 7.34
CA ARG A 91 8.77 -16.85 6.61
C ARG A 91 10.20 -17.40 6.67
N LYS A 92 11.18 -16.51 6.73
CA LYS A 92 12.61 -16.79 6.83
C LYS A 92 13.31 -15.57 7.43
N VAL A 93 14.47 -15.75 8.03
CA VAL A 93 15.33 -14.65 8.44
C VAL A 93 15.97 -14.02 7.19
N PRO A 94 15.79 -12.70 6.93
CA PRO A 94 16.43 -12.05 5.81
C PRO A 94 17.96 -12.03 5.96
N GLU A 95 18.67 -12.05 4.83
CA GLU A 95 20.13 -11.95 4.83
C GLU A 95 20.59 -10.63 5.47
N GLY A 96 21.60 -10.71 6.34
CA GLY A 96 22.12 -9.55 7.09
C GLY A 96 21.31 -9.16 8.32
N MET A 97 20.27 -9.93 8.68
CA MET A 97 19.53 -9.74 9.93
C MET A 97 20.07 -10.64 11.06
N PRO A 98 19.85 -10.28 12.35
CA PRO A 98 20.27 -11.10 13.47
C PRO A 98 19.66 -12.52 13.45
N GLU A 99 20.48 -13.53 13.75
CA GLU A 99 20.05 -14.95 13.82
C GLU A 99 18.96 -15.19 14.89
N GLU A 100 18.87 -14.32 15.90
CA GLU A 100 17.83 -14.38 16.95
C GLU A 100 16.40 -14.36 16.39
N LEU A 101 16.21 -13.81 15.18
CA LEU A 101 14.93 -13.85 14.46
C LEU A 101 14.47 -15.27 14.11
N GLU A 102 15.34 -16.28 14.09
CA GLU A 102 14.97 -17.68 13.88
C GLU A 102 13.96 -18.17 14.92
N ASN A 103 14.01 -17.63 16.14
CA ASN A 103 13.06 -17.95 17.22
C ASN A 103 11.63 -17.45 16.93
N TYR A 104 11.47 -16.56 15.95
CA TYR A 104 10.22 -15.88 15.63
C TYR A 104 9.68 -16.28 14.24
N LEU A 105 10.20 -17.34 13.63
CA LEU A 105 9.66 -17.84 12.37
C LEU A 105 8.18 -18.22 12.50
N GLY A 106 7.38 -17.75 11.55
CA GLY A 106 5.91 -17.92 11.53
C GLY A 106 5.13 -16.95 12.41
N PHE A 107 5.79 -16.16 13.28
CA PHE A 107 5.13 -15.12 14.06
C PHE A 107 4.85 -13.92 13.16
N SER A 108 3.70 -13.28 13.38
CA SER A 108 3.36 -11.98 12.79
C SER A 108 4.49 -10.99 13.07
N VAL A 109 5.01 -10.31 12.05
CA VAL A 109 6.10 -9.35 12.22
C VAL A 109 5.71 -8.16 13.14
N ALA A 110 4.41 -7.85 13.25
CA ALA A 110 3.88 -6.88 14.22
C ALA A 110 3.97 -7.34 15.69
N GLN A 111 4.26 -8.62 15.95
CA GLN A 111 4.37 -9.19 17.31
C GLN A 111 5.81 -9.55 17.70
N ILE A 112 6.75 -9.48 16.75
CA ILE A 112 8.17 -9.74 17.01
C ILE A 112 8.76 -8.48 17.68
N PRO A 113 9.50 -8.59 18.81
CA PRO A 113 10.14 -7.44 19.44
C PRO A 113 11.10 -6.69 18.49
N ASP A 114 11.26 -5.38 18.68
CA ASP A 114 12.25 -4.59 17.93
C ASP A 114 13.67 -4.89 18.42
N ILE A 115 14.35 -5.78 17.70
CA ILE A 115 15.71 -6.24 17.98
C ILE A 115 16.82 -5.22 17.62
N PHE A 116 16.50 -4.07 17.02
CA PHE A 116 17.48 -3.08 16.55
C PHE A 116 17.71 -1.91 17.52
N GLY A 117 17.00 -1.89 18.66
CA GLY A 117 17.19 -0.85 19.67
C GLY A 117 15.93 -0.41 20.41
N GLU A 118 14.83 -1.19 20.34
CA GLU A 118 13.57 -0.92 21.05
C GLU A 118 12.97 0.48 20.79
N CYS A 119 13.20 1.04 19.59
CA CYS A 119 12.65 2.35 19.23
C CYS A 119 11.22 2.27 18.69
N HIS A 120 10.78 1.09 18.26
CA HIS A 120 9.42 0.79 17.81
C HIS A 120 8.79 -0.35 18.63
N ARG A 121 7.47 -0.53 18.54
CA ARG A 121 6.77 -1.57 19.31
C ARG A 121 7.07 -2.98 18.81
N SER A 122 7.46 -3.11 17.55
CA SER A 122 7.79 -4.38 16.92
C SER A 122 8.83 -4.24 15.81
N PHE A 123 9.45 -5.36 15.45
CA PHE A 123 10.28 -5.51 14.27
C PHE A 123 9.53 -5.06 13.00
N GLY A 124 8.26 -5.46 12.84
CA GLY A 124 7.45 -5.08 11.69
C GLY A 124 7.24 -3.56 11.59
N GLU A 125 6.96 -2.92 12.72
CA GLU A 125 6.82 -1.47 12.79
C GLU A 125 8.14 -0.77 12.43
N HIS A 126 9.27 -1.23 12.98
CA HIS A 126 10.61 -0.73 12.66
C HIS A 126 10.93 -0.84 11.16
N MET A 127 10.69 -2.00 10.55
CA MET A 127 10.96 -2.18 9.12
C MET A 127 10.09 -1.26 8.26
N SER A 128 8.80 -1.12 8.63
CA SER A 128 7.88 -0.24 7.91
C SER A 128 8.24 1.25 8.06
N SER A 129 8.80 1.66 9.20
CA SER A 129 9.12 3.06 9.47
C SER A 129 10.24 3.59 8.58
N LEU A 130 11.22 2.75 8.24
CA LEU A 130 12.28 3.10 7.28
C LEU A 130 11.74 3.53 5.91
N LEU A 131 10.70 2.84 5.42
CA LEU A 131 10.06 3.21 4.15
C LEU A 131 9.18 4.46 4.32
N LYS A 132 8.46 4.58 5.43
CA LYS A 132 7.67 5.78 5.76
C LYS A 132 8.54 7.03 5.81
N GLU A 133 9.70 6.97 6.46
CA GLU A 133 10.69 8.06 6.49
C GLU A 133 11.15 8.44 5.07
N ALA A 134 11.43 7.45 4.22
CA ALA A 134 11.80 7.72 2.82
C ALA A 134 10.65 8.41 2.05
N LEU A 135 9.39 8.03 2.29
CA LEU A 135 8.22 8.67 1.69
C LEU A 135 8.06 10.12 2.18
N ASP A 136 8.21 10.34 3.49
CA ASP A 136 8.14 11.66 4.11
C ASP A 136 9.21 12.61 3.56
N LEU A 137 10.45 12.12 3.40
CA LEU A 137 11.55 12.88 2.77
C LEU A 137 11.23 13.28 1.33
N ASN A 138 10.46 12.46 0.61
CA ASN A 138 10.01 12.76 -0.75
C ASN A 138 8.71 13.60 -0.79
N GLY A 139 8.17 13.99 0.37
CA GLY A 139 6.95 14.80 0.48
C GLY A 139 5.68 14.07 0.05
N VAL A 140 5.68 12.74 0.13
CA VAL A 140 4.53 11.91 -0.19
C VAL A 140 3.46 12.09 0.88
N LYS A 141 2.20 12.27 0.46
CA LYS A 141 1.05 12.30 1.36
C LYS A 141 0.34 10.96 1.30
N TYR A 142 0.21 10.29 2.43
CA TYR A 142 -0.41 8.97 2.51
C TYR A 142 -1.17 8.77 3.82
N THR A 143 -2.13 7.85 3.80
CA THR A 143 -2.82 7.33 4.97
C THR A 143 -2.17 5.99 5.34
N PRO A 144 -1.43 5.90 6.46
CA PRO A 144 -0.85 4.63 6.90
C PRO A 144 -1.95 3.69 7.40
N MET A 145 -1.83 2.41 7.06
CA MET A 145 -2.69 1.35 7.61
C MET A 145 -1.82 0.15 8.00
N SER A 146 -2.18 -0.54 9.08
CA SER A 146 -1.55 -1.78 9.54
C SER A 146 -2.50 -2.93 9.29
N ALA A 147 -2.03 -4.02 8.66
CA ALA A 147 -2.79 -5.25 8.53
C ALA A 147 -3.12 -5.83 9.91
N TYR A 148 -2.16 -5.84 10.83
CA TYR A 148 -2.35 -6.38 12.17
C TYR A 148 -3.51 -5.68 12.89
N GLU A 149 -3.53 -4.34 12.87
CA GLU A 149 -4.62 -3.56 13.47
C GLU A 149 -5.93 -3.72 12.71
N THR A 150 -5.89 -3.67 11.38
CA THR A 150 -7.07 -3.84 10.51
C THR A 150 -7.82 -5.14 10.81
N TYR A 151 -7.08 -6.24 10.99
CA TYR A 151 -7.67 -7.53 11.37
C TYR A 151 -8.07 -7.58 12.85
N ARG A 152 -7.27 -7.02 13.75
CA ARG A 152 -7.58 -7.00 15.20
C ARG A 152 -8.88 -6.25 15.48
N ASP A 153 -9.11 -5.16 14.75
CA ASP A 153 -10.22 -4.25 14.96
C ASP A 153 -11.49 -4.69 14.19
N GLY A 154 -11.44 -5.84 13.50
CA GLY A 154 -12.59 -6.46 12.84
C GLY A 154 -13.02 -5.80 11.54
N LEU A 155 -12.20 -4.92 10.95
CA LEU A 155 -12.57 -4.16 9.74
C LEU A 155 -12.86 -5.07 8.53
N LEU A 156 -12.28 -6.27 8.51
CA LEU A 156 -12.40 -7.24 7.42
C LEU A 156 -13.30 -8.43 7.75
N ASP A 157 -13.99 -8.42 8.89
CA ASP A 157 -14.71 -9.61 9.37
C ASP A 157 -15.81 -10.05 8.40
N GLU A 158 -16.55 -9.10 7.83
CA GLU A 158 -17.61 -9.39 6.85
C GLU A 158 -17.04 -9.99 5.55
N GLU A 159 -15.93 -9.46 5.05
CA GLU A 159 -15.23 -9.98 3.88
C GLU A 159 -14.65 -11.37 4.13
N ILE A 160 -14.07 -11.60 5.31
CA ILE A 160 -13.54 -12.90 5.71
C ILE A 160 -14.66 -13.95 5.71
N ILE A 161 -15.80 -13.64 6.34
CA ILE A 161 -16.97 -14.53 6.34
C ILE A 161 -17.43 -14.80 4.91
N THR A 162 -17.56 -13.75 4.10
CA THR A 162 -17.98 -13.86 2.70
C THR A 162 -17.06 -14.79 1.89
N ILE A 163 -15.74 -14.68 2.06
CA ILE A 163 -14.77 -15.55 1.39
C ILE A 163 -14.93 -17.01 1.84
N LEU A 164 -15.11 -17.25 3.14
CA LEU A 164 -15.29 -18.60 3.70
C LEU A 164 -16.59 -19.26 3.21
N GLU A 165 -17.69 -18.51 3.19
CA GLU A 165 -18.98 -19.00 2.66
C GLU A 165 -18.89 -19.34 1.17
N ASN A 166 -18.02 -18.66 0.42
CA ASN A 166 -17.83 -18.85 -1.01
C ASN A 166 -16.56 -19.65 -1.37
N HIS A 167 -15.95 -20.37 -0.43
CA HIS A 167 -14.65 -21.03 -0.60
C HIS A 167 -14.56 -21.94 -1.84
N GLU A 168 -15.60 -22.69 -2.21
CA GLU A 168 -15.59 -23.51 -3.43
C GLU A 168 -15.45 -22.68 -4.70
N LYS A 169 -16.15 -21.54 -4.77
CA LYS A 169 -16.06 -20.64 -5.91
C LYS A 169 -14.69 -20.01 -5.99
N VAL A 170 -14.13 -19.62 -4.84
CA VAL A 170 -12.76 -19.08 -4.74
C VAL A 170 -11.75 -20.13 -5.21
N GLY A 171 -11.87 -21.38 -4.75
CA GLY A 171 -11.01 -22.49 -5.16
C GLY A 171 -11.01 -22.69 -6.68
N ARG A 172 -12.19 -22.70 -7.31
CA ARG A 172 -12.30 -22.81 -8.78
C ARG A 172 -11.61 -21.68 -9.55
N ILE A 173 -11.55 -20.47 -8.99
CA ILE A 173 -10.85 -19.33 -9.61
C ILE A 173 -9.33 -19.47 -9.44
N ILE A 174 -8.86 -20.01 -8.32
CA ILE A 174 -7.43 -20.21 -8.07
C ILE A 174 -6.87 -21.35 -8.94
N GLU A 175 -7.68 -22.38 -9.21
CA GLU A 175 -7.30 -23.52 -10.04
C GLU A 175 -7.35 -23.24 -11.55
N SER A 176 -8.03 -22.17 -11.98
CA SER A 176 -8.18 -21.80 -13.39
C SER A 176 -7.00 -21.02 -13.93
#